data_AF-A0A9D4Q325-F1
#
_entry.id   AF-A0A9D4Q325-F1
#
_cell.length_a   1.000
_cell.length_b   1.000
_cell.length_c   1.000
_cell.angle_alpha   90.00
_cell.angle_beta   90.00
_cell.angle_gamma   90.00
#
_symmetry.space_group_name_H-M   'P 1'
#
loop_
_entity.id
_entity.type
_entity.pdbx_description
1 polymer ?
#
loop_
_entity_poly.entity_id
_entity_poly.type
_entity_poly.pdbx_seq_one_letter_code
_entity_poly.pdbx_strand_id
1 'polypeptide(L)'
;MGRLSWSSRSLLNSPKTNESENNETVKRAQFPEDLFSEEQRKRGAVILHVMGMVYMFVALAIVCDEFFIPALDVITVKLDISEDVAGATFMAAGGSAPELFTSVIGVFISFDDVGIGTIVGSAVFNILFVISMCAIFSKSVLQLTWWPLFRDVSFYSVILIILMHFFRDSIIYWWEALVLLLCYASYVTFMKFNEGVEKMLKKLLNRNKVTRVGSTDHLMPHYK
;
A
#
# COMPACT_ATOMS: atom_id res chain seq x y z
N MET A 1 11.54 -6.31 53.53
CA MET A 1 12.17 -7.49 52.86
C MET A 1 11.09 -8.54 52.66
N GLY A 2 10.39 -8.53 51.52
CA GLY A 2 9.31 -9.46 51.21
C GLY A 2 9.58 -10.11 49.86
N ARG A 3 9.78 -11.44 49.86
CA ARG A 3 10.12 -12.24 48.67
C ARG A 3 8.92 -12.34 47.72
N LEU A 4 9.15 -11.99 46.46
CA LEU A 4 8.33 -12.42 45.32
C LEU A 4 8.50 -13.94 45.15
N SER A 5 7.39 -14.68 45.23
CA SER A 5 7.33 -16.09 44.85
C SER A 5 6.42 -16.23 43.65
N TRP A 6 7.03 -16.44 42.48
CA TRP A 6 6.35 -16.82 41.25
C TRP A 6 6.02 -18.31 41.33
N SER A 7 4.75 -18.65 41.54
CA SER A 7 4.27 -20.02 41.40
C SER A 7 3.61 -20.20 40.03
N SER A 8 4.43 -20.67 39.10
CA SER A 8 3.95 -21.40 37.93
C SER A 8 3.26 -22.68 38.39
N ARG A 9 2.03 -22.93 37.93
CA ARG A 9 1.55 -24.20 37.32
C ARG A 9 0.02 -24.33 37.40
N SER A 10 -0.51 -25.04 36.39
CA SER A 10 -1.73 -25.85 36.43
C SER A 10 -3.02 -25.20 35.91
N LEU A 11 -3.11 -25.00 34.59
CA LEU A 11 -4.39 -24.94 33.86
C LEU A 11 -4.56 -26.11 32.88
N LEU A 12 -4.13 -27.30 33.27
CA LEU A 12 -4.25 -28.50 32.43
C LEU A 12 -4.59 -29.73 33.27
N ASN A 13 -5.69 -29.67 34.02
CA ASN A 13 -6.38 -30.89 34.46
C ASN A 13 -7.83 -30.62 34.90
N SER A 14 -8.80 -30.91 34.04
CA SER A 14 -10.10 -31.50 34.41
C SER A 14 -10.89 -31.89 33.14
N PRO A 15 -11.91 -32.76 33.22
CA PRO A 15 -11.87 -34.12 32.69
C PRO A 15 -12.71 -34.29 31.42
N LYS A 16 -12.47 -35.40 30.70
CA LYS A 16 -13.32 -35.84 29.59
C LYS A 16 -14.73 -36.19 30.10
N THR A 17 -15.76 -35.45 29.69
CA THR A 17 -17.15 -35.96 29.63
C THR A 17 -17.93 -35.28 28.50
N ASN A 18 -18.19 -36.06 27.45
CA ASN A 18 -19.33 -36.14 26.54
C ASN A 18 -20.09 -34.88 26.08
N GLU A 19 -20.02 -34.67 24.75
CA GLU A 19 -21.11 -34.36 23.82
C GLU A 19 -22.36 -33.66 24.36
N SER A 20 -22.50 -32.38 23.97
CA SER A 20 -23.75 -31.82 23.49
C SER A 20 -23.43 -30.79 22.42
N GLU A 21 -23.78 -31.14 21.19
CA GLU A 21 -23.87 -30.25 20.03
C GLU A 21 -24.73 -29.03 20.37
N ASN A 22 -24.25 -27.83 20.05
CA ASN A 22 -24.93 -26.92 19.12
C ASN A 22 -24.24 -25.55 19.04
N ASN A 23 -23.88 -25.19 17.81
CA ASN A 23 -23.91 -23.84 17.26
C ASN A 23 -22.97 -22.77 17.83
N GLU A 24 -21.67 -23.02 17.74
CA GLU A 24 -20.74 -21.97 17.35
C GLU A 24 -19.82 -22.54 16.27
N THR A 25 -20.28 -22.44 15.01
CA THR A 25 -19.42 -22.56 13.84
C THR A 25 -18.35 -21.47 13.95
N VAL A 26 -17.26 -21.77 14.67
CA VAL A 26 -16.01 -21.05 14.58
C VAL A 26 -15.54 -21.25 13.15
N LYS A 27 -15.99 -20.37 12.24
CA LYS A 27 -15.47 -20.24 10.88
C LYS A 27 -14.02 -19.78 10.99
N ARG A 28 -13.11 -20.71 11.30
CA ARG A 28 -11.69 -20.47 11.16
C ARG A 28 -11.41 -20.36 9.67
N ALA A 29 -10.85 -19.23 9.24
CA ALA A 29 -10.24 -19.10 7.92
C ALA A 29 -9.34 -20.33 7.68
N GLN A 30 -9.79 -21.24 6.82
CA GLN A 30 -9.10 -22.50 6.58
C GLN A 30 -8.03 -22.25 5.53
N PHE A 31 -6.96 -21.57 5.95
CA PHE A 31 -5.73 -21.50 5.19
C PHE A 31 -5.28 -22.94 4.83
N PRO A 32 -4.62 -23.14 3.68
CA PRO A 32 -4.16 -24.46 3.27
C PRO A 32 -3.36 -25.14 4.39
N GLU A 33 -3.52 -26.46 4.53
CA GLU A 33 -2.86 -27.22 5.58
C GLU A 33 -1.34 -27.05 5.49
N ASP A 34 -0.72 -26.72 6.63
CA ASP A 34 0.72 -26.54 6.72
C ASP A 34 1.43 -27.88 6.46
N LEU A 35 2.58 -27.84 5.77
CA LEU A 35 3.37 -29.01 5.44
C LEU A 35 3.92 -29.74 6.68
N PHE A 36 4.00 -29.04 7.82
CA PHE A 36 4.50 -29.59 9.08
C PHE A 36 3.41 -29.61 10.16
N SER A 37 3.30 -30.75 10.85
CA SER A 37 2.40 -30.88 12.01
C SER A 37 2.87 -30.05 13.21
N GLU A 38 1.94 -29.64 14.09
CA GLU A 38 2.21 -28.89 15.33
C GLU A 38 3.33 -29.51 16.20
N GLU A 39 3.42 -30.84 16.24
CA GLU A 39 4.47 -31.60 16.94
C GLU A 39 5.86 -31.40 16.30
N GLN A 40 5.94 -31.35 14.97
CA GLN A 40 7.19 -31.10 14.23
C GLN A 40 7.65 -29.64 14.37
N ARG A 41 6.69 -28.71 14.42
CA ARG A 41 6.98 -27.29 14.66
C ARG A 41 7.60 -27.07 16.04
N LYS A 42 7.03 -27.67 17.09
CA LYS A 42 7.58 -27.64 18.46
C LYS A 42 8.96 -28.32 18.59
N ARG A 43 9.25 -29.30 17.72
CA ARG A 43 10.54 -30.00 17.66
C ARG A 43 11.63 -29.28 16.85
N GLY A 44 11.36 -28.08 16.32
CA GLY A 44 12.36 -27.23 15.66
C GLY A 44 12.06 -26.87 14.21
N ALA A 45 10.97 -27.37 13.60
CA ALA A 45 10.63 -27.02 12.21
C ALA A 45 10.30 -25.52 12.01
N VAL A 46 10.07 -24.76 13.08
CA VAL A 46 9.98 -23.28 13.04
C VAL A 46 11.22 -22.67 12.38
N ILE A 47 12.41 -23.22 12.63
CA ILE A 47 13.66 -22.69 12.06
C ILE A 47 13.63 -22.81 10.53
N LEU A 48 13.09 -23.90 9.99
CA LEU A 48 12.94 -24.10 8.55
C LEU A 48 11.97 -23.08 7.94
N HIS A 49 10.84 -22.80 8.59
CA HIS A 49 9.93 -21.73 8.15
C HIS A 49 10.60 -20.36 8.16
N VAL A 50 11.34 -20.02 9.23
CA VAL A 50 12.06 -18.75 9.31
C VAL A 50 13.09 -18.63 8.19
N MET A 51 13.87 -19.69 7.93
CA MET A 51 14.82 -19.72 6.82
C MET A 51 14.10 -19.57 5.47
N GLY A 52 12.97 -20.24 5.27
CA GLY A 52 12.15 -20.11 4.06
C GLY A 52 11.62 -18.70 3.86
N MET A 53 11.10 -18.05 4.91
CA MET A 53 10.64 -16.67 4.85
C MET A 53 11.76 -15.69 4.53
N VAL A 54 12.93 -15.83 5.16
CA VAL A 54 14.10 -14.98 4.88
C VAL A 54 14.59 -15.18 3.45
N TYR A 55 14.65 -16.44 2.98
CA TYR A 55 15.04 -16.74 1.60
C TYR A 55 14.07 -16.11 0.59
N MET A 56 12.76 -16.24 0.81
CA MET A 56 11.75 -15.64 -0.07
C MET A 56 11.79 -14.10 -0.04
N PHE A 57 12.02 -13.51 1.13
CA PHE A 57 12.18 -12.07 1.27
C PHE A 57 13.39 -11.54 0.47
N VAL A 58 14.55 -12.19 0.62
CA VAL A 58 15.77 -11.83 -0.12
C VAL A 58 15.59 -12.07 -1.63
N ALA A 59 14.98 -13.18 -2.03
CA ALA A 59 14.72 -13.48 -3.43
C ALA A 59 13.82 -12.41 -4.07
N LEU A 60 12.73 -12.01 -3.41
CA LEU A 60 11.85 -10.94 -3.88
C LEU A 60 12.59 -9.59 -3.97
N ALA A 61 13.41 -9.25 -2.98
CA ALA A 61 14.21 -8.02 -3.01
C ALA A 61 15.15 -7.98 -4.22
N ILE A 62 15.87 -9.08 -4.49
CA ILE A 62 16.76 -9.20 -5.66
C ILE A 62 15.96 -9.11 -6.97
N VAL A 63 14.81 -9.78 -7.07
CA VAL A 63 13.96 -9.72 -8.26
C VAL A 63 13.45 -8.30 -8.51
N CYS A 64 13.07 -7.59 -7.46
CA CYS A 64 12.64 -6.21 -7.56
C CYS A 64 13.79 -5.30 -8.07
N ASP A 65 14.95 -5.36 -7.44
CA ASP A 65 16.05 -4.44 -7.73
C ASP A 65 16.75 -4.74 -9.06
N GLU A 66 17.04 -6.02 -9.34
CA GLU A 66 17.86 -6.42 -10.51
C GLU A 66 17.04 -6.64 -11.79
N PHE A 67 15.73 -6.92 -11.68
CA PHE A 67 14.90 -7.26 -12.83
C PHE A 67 13.70 -6.32 -13.01
N PHE A 68 12.93 -6.06 -11.96
CA PHE A 68 11.71 -5.27 -12.07
C PHE A 68 12.00 -3.80 -12.38
N ILE A 69 12.87 -3.14 -11.61
CA ILE A 69 13.20 -1.72 -11.84
C ILE A 69 13.83 -1.48 -13.23
N PRO A 70 14.84 -2.27 -13.69
CA PRO A 70 15.39 -2.10 -15.04
C PRO A 70 14.38 -2.38 -16.16
N ALA A 71 13.47 -3.33 -15.98
CA ALA A 71 12.41 -3.59 -16.95
C ALA A 71 11.46 -2.38 -17.07
N LEU A 72 11.13 -1.72 -15.96
CA LEU A 72 10.33 -0.50 -15.98
C LEU A 72 11.03 0.66 -16.70
N ASP A 73 12.34 0.80 -16.54
CA ASP A 73 13.13 1.82 -17.23
C ASP A 73 13.08 1.63 -18.77
N VAL A 74 13.27 0.38 -19.23
CA VAL A 74 13.14 0.03 -20.65
C VAL A 74 11.73 0.33 -21.18
N ILE A 75 10.68 0.01 -20.42
CA ILE A 75 9.29 0.30 -20.79
C ILE A 75 9.07 1.82 -20.90
N THR A 76 9.59 2.58 -19.94
CA THR A 76 9.47 4.04 -19.88
C THR A 76 10.07 4.69 -21.13
N VAL A 77 11.28 4.26 -21.52
CA VAL A 77 11.98 4.73 -22.74
C VAL A 77 11.24 4.30 -24.02
N LYS A 78 10.68 3.09 -24.05
CA LYS A 78 10.02 2.56 -25.26
C LYS A 78 8.63 3.14 -25.50
N LEU A 79 7.90 3.47 -24.44
CA LEU A 79 6.56 4.03 -24.51
C LEU A 79 6.53 5.56 -24.47
N ASP A 80 7.69 6.22 -24.32
CA ASP A 80 7.81 7.68 -24.21
C ASP A 80 6.88 8.25 -23.13
N ILE A 81 6.89 7.59 -21.96
CA ILE A 81 6.13 8.03 -20.79
C ILE A 81 7.06 8.66 -19.76
N SER A 82 6.57 9.61 -18.97
CA SER A 82 7.38 10.20 -17.91
C SER A 82 7.61 9.23 -16.75
N GLU A 83 8.76 9.35 -16.08
CA GLU A 83 9.10 8.57 -14.88
C GLU A 83 8.04 8.71 -13.78
N ASP A 84 7.47 9.91 -13.61
CA ASP A 84 6.35 10.16 -12.67
C ASP A 84 5.12 9.31 -12.99
N VAL A 85 4.82 9.09 -14.28
CA VAL A 85 3.69 8.26 -14.71
C VAL A 85 4.01 6.77 -14.55
N ALA A 86 5.23 6.35 -14.89
CA ALA A 86 5.68 4.98 -14.72
C ALA A 86 5.71 4.55 -13.25
N GLY A 87 6.19 5.43 -12.37
CA GLY A 87 6.20 5.23 -10.92
C GLY A 87 4.78 5.11 -10.33
N ALA A 88 3.90 6.05 -10.66
CA ALA A 88 2.53 6.08 -10.13
C ALA A 88 1.59 5.02 -10.75
N THR A 89 2.02 4.27 -11.76
CA THR A 89 1.22 3.21 -12.39
C THR A 89 1.90 1.85 -12.27
N PHE A 90 2.95 1.59 -13.05
CA PHE A 90 3.57 0.27 -13.14
C PHE A 90 4.33 -0.12 -11.87
N MET A 91 5.12 0.80 -11.30
CA MET A 91 5.87 0.53 -10.07
C MET A 91 4.90 0.30 -8.89
N ALA A 92 3.88 1.14 -8.75
CA ALA A 92 2.84 0.99 -7.74
C ALA A 92 2.03 -0.31 -7.90
N ALA A 93 1.67 -0.67 -9.13
CA ALA A 93 0.95 -1.91 -9.43
C ALA A 93 1.80 -3.16 -9.14
N GLY A 94 3.08 -3.16 -9.52
CA GLY A 94 3.98 -4.27 -9.25
C GLY A 94 4.23 -4.49 -7.76
N GLY A 95 4.44 -3.41 -7.00
CA GLY A 95 4.62 -3.50 -5.54
C GLY A 95 3.38 -3.99 -4.80
N SER A 96 2.18 -3.63 -5.28
CA SER A 96 0.91 -4.01 -4.63
C SER A 96 0.33 -5.33 -5.13
N ALA A 97 0.86 -5.90 -6.21
CA ALA A 97 0.36 -7.15 -6.79
C ALA A 97 0.37 -8.34 -5.79
N PRO A 98 1.44 -8.58 -5.02
CA PRO A 98 1.43 -9.67 -4.03
C PRO A 98 0.32 -9.50 -2.98
N GLU A 99 0.11 -8.29 -2.47
CA GLU A 99 -0.95 -7.97 -1.51
C GLU A 99 -2.35 -8.15 -2.10
N LEU A 100 -2.53 -7.77 -3.37
CA LEU A 100 -3.77 -8.01 -4.09
C LEU A 100 -4.06 -9.51 -4.20
N PHE A 101 -3.07 -10.32 -4.59
CA PHE A 101 -3.23 -11.77 -4.70
C PHE A 101 -3.56 -12.42 -3.35
N THR A 102 -2.85 -12.06 -2.28
CA THR A 102 -3.15 -12.60 -0.94
C THR A 102 -4.53 -12.17 -0.45
N SER A 103 -4.95 -10.94 -0.74
CA SER A 103 -6.29 -10.44 -0.38
C SER A 103 -7.39 -11.15 -1.17
N VAL A 104 -7.20 -11.38 -2.46
CA VAL A 104 -8.15 -12.11 -3.32
C VAL A 104 -8.30 -13.56 -2.85
N ILE A 105 -7.17 -14.25 -2.62
CA ILE A 105 -7.17 -15.62 -2.08
C ILE A 105 -7.82 -15.64 -0.69
N GLY A 106 -7.50 -14.65 0.14
CA GLY A 106 -8.06 -14.48 1.48
C GLY A 106 -9.58 -14.32 1.46
N VAL A 107 -10.14 -13.53 0.54
CA VAL A 107 -11.60 -13.36 0.38
C VAL A 107 -12.28 -14.62 -0.13
N PHE A 108 -11.66 -15.38 -1.05
CA PHE A 108 -12.24 -16.62 -1.55
C PHE A 108 -12.18 -17.78 -0.54
N ILE A 109 -11.20 -17.78 0.37
CA ILE A 109 -11.00 -18.83 1.38
C ILE A 109 -11.64 -18.47 2.73
N SER A 110 -11.69 -17.18 3.07
CA SER A 110 -12.17 -16.67 4.37
C SER A 110 -13.52 -15.99 4.18
N PHE A 111 -14.59 -16.59 4.71
CA PHE A 111 -15.97 -16.12 4.59
C PHE A 111 -16.33 -14.97 5.55
N ASP A 112 -15.37 -14.11 5.91
CA ASP A 112 -15.56 -13.07 6.93
C ASP A 112 -15.25 -11.67 6.38
N ASP A 113 -15.96 -10.66 6.89
CA ASP A 113 -15.80 -9.23 6.56
C ASP A 113 -14.43 -8.62 6.94
N VAL A 114 -13.53 -9.45 7.48
CA VAL A 114 -12.14 -9.10 7.85
C VAL A 114 -11.34 -8.59 6.65
N GLY A 115 -11.67 -9.01 5.43
CA GLY A 115 -10.91 -8.69 4.21
C GLY A 115 -10.78 -7.19 3.92
N ILE A 116 -11.85 -6.41 4.10
CA ILE A 116 -11.83 -4.96 3.80
C ILE A 116 -10.93 -4.20 4.78
N GLY A 117 -10.99 -4.55 6.07
CA GLY A 117 -10.15 -3.96 7.10
C GLY A 117 -8.67 -4.22 6.85
N THR A 118 -8.32 -5.41 6.37
CA THR A 118 -6.94 -5.74 5.96
C THR A 118 -6.48 -4.91 4.76
N ILE A 119 -7.32 -4.73 3.74
CA ILE A 119 -6.97 -3.95 2.53
C ILE A 119 -6.76 -2.47 2.86
N VAL A 120 -7.70 -1.86 3.59
CA VAL A 120 -7.58 -0.44 3.98
C VAL A 120 -6.39 -0.26 4.95
N GLY A 121 -6.21 -1.21 5.88
CA GLY A 121 -5.09 -1.21 6.82
C GLY A 121 -3.73 -1.30 6.12
N SER A 122 -3.57 -2.17 5.13
CA SER A 122 -2.31 -2.31 4.39
C SER A 122 -2.00 -1.06 3.55
N ALA A 123 -3.01 -0.44 2.93
CA ALA A 123 -2.84 0.81 2.20
C ALA A 123 -2.35 1.97 3.10
N VAL A 124 -2.96 2.13 4.28
CA VAL A 124 -2.52 3.13 5.27
C VAL A 124 -1.14 2.80 5.81
N PHE A 125 -0.85 1.53 6.09
CA PHE A 125 0.47 1.09 6.52
C PHE A 125 1.54 1.39 5.46
N ASN A 126 1.29 1.11 4.18
CA ASN A 126 2.23 1.37 3.10
C ASN A 126 2.56 2.86 3.00
N ILE A 127 1.55 3.73 2.98
CA ILE A 127 1.76 5.19 2.89
C ILE A 127 2.50 5.72 4.12
N LEU A 128 2.19 5.25 5.33
CA LEU A 128 2.84 5.77 6.53
C LEU A 128 4.23 5.16 6.72
N PHE A 129 4.33 3.84 6.75
CA PHE A 129 5.56 3.13 7.08
C PHE A 129 6.59 3.18 5.95
N VAL A 130 6.20 2.85 4.71
CA VAL A 130 7.17 2.78 3.60
C VAL A 130 7.71 4.16 3.27
N ILE A 131 6.86 5.18 3.16
CA ILE A 131 7.31 6.55 2.89
C ILE A 131 8.20 7.07 4.03
N SER A 132 7.85 6.80 5.29
CA SER A 132 8.68 7.21 6.44
C SER A 132 10.05 6.53 6.43
N MET A 133 10.09 5.23 6.12
CA MET A 133 11.34 4.49 5.98
C MET A 133 12.18 5.03 4.82
N CYS A 134 11.58 5.27 3.64
CA CYS A 134 12.28 5.91 2.52
C CYS A 134 12.86 7.28 2.90
N ALA A 135 12.12 8.09 3.68
CA ALA A 135 12.60 9.39 4.15
C ALA A 135 13.76 9.28 5.14
N ILE A 136 13.72 8.34 6.09
CA ILE A 136 14.78 8.13 7.09
C ILE A 136 16.05 7.54 6.48
N PHE A 137 15.91 6.58 5.55
CA PHE A 137 17.03 5.88 4.94
C PHE A 137 17.59 6.58 3.69
N SER A 138 16.93 7.63 3.19
CA SER A 138 17.45 8.40 2.07
C SER A 138 18.71 9.17 2.46
N LYS A 139 19.80 8.92 1.72
CA LYS A 139 21.07 9.64 1.88
C LYS A 139 21.08 11.01 1.18
N SER A 140 19.98 11.38 0.51
CA SER A 140 19.89 12.58 -0.32
C SER A 140 18.54 13.28 -0.16
N VAL A 141 18.48 14.57 -0.53
CA VAL A 141 17.23 15.33 -0.53
C VAL A 141 16.33 14.83 -1.65
N LEU A 142 15.19 14.22 -1.30
CA LEU A 142 14.17 13.87 -2.28
C LEU A 142 13.46 15.14 -2.76
N GLN A 143 13.67 15.49 -4.02
CA GLN A 143 12.95 16.59 -4.66
C GLN A 143 11.61 16.07 -5.18
N LEU A 144 10.51 16.36 -4.50
CA LEU A 144 9.17 16.02 -4.99
C LEU A 144 8.63 17.14 -5.87
N THR A 145 8.21 16.78 -7.08
CA THR A 145 7.48 17.69 -7.96
C THR A 145 6.07 17.92 -7.41
N TRP A 146 5.67 19.18 -7.26
CA TRP A 146 4.39 19.52 -6.64
C TRP A 146 3.18 19.00 -7.44
N TRP A 147 3.30 18.94 -8.77
CA TRP A 147 2.19 18.57 -9.65
C TRP A 147 1.77 17.09 -9.52
N PRO A 148 2.67 16.10 -9.73
CA PRO A 148 2.35 14.69 -9.51
C PRO A 148 1.87 14.41 -8.08
N LEU A 149 2.51 15.01 -7.08
CA LEU A 149 2.13 14.83 -5.68
C LEU A 149 0.70 15.33 -5.41
N PHE A 150 0.35 16.54 -5.86
CA PHE A 150 -0.98 17.08 -5.68
C PHE A 150 -2.04 16.26 -6.42
N ARG A 151 -1.74 15.82 -7.65
CA ARG A 151 -2.59 14.93 -8.45
C ARG A 151 -2.89 13.65 -7.68
N ASP A 152 -1.86 12.92 -7.26
CA ASP A 152 -2.00 11.58 -6.66
C ASP A 152 -2.74 11.66 -5.32
N VAL A 153 -2.39 12.65 -4.47
CA VAL A 153 -3.08 12.89 -3.19
C VAL A 153 -4.55 13.27 -3.39
N SER A 154 -4.87 14.07 -4.42
CA SER A 154 -6.25 14.46 -4.71
C SER A 154 -7.10 13.26 -5.15
N PHE A 155 -6.61 12.45 -6.10
CA PHE A 155 -7.31 11.24 -6.53
C PHE A 155 -7.47 10.24 -5.39
N TYR A 156 -6.41 10.03 -4.61
CA TYR A 156 -6.46 9.15 -3.44
C TYR A 156 -7.50 9.61 -2.42
N SER A 157 -7.56 10.92 -2.12
CA SER A 157 -8.55 11.48 -1.19
C SER A 157 -9.97 11.30 -1.69
N VAL A 158 -10.23 11.53 -2.98
CA VAL A 158 -11.57 11.33 -3.58
C VAL A 158 -12.00 9.87 -3.48
N ILE A 159 -11.11 8.92 -3.83
CA ILE A 159 -11.40 7.48 -3.74
C ILE A 159 -11.68 7.08 -2.28
N LEU A 160 -10.90 7.57 -1.32
CA LEU A 160 -11.15 7.28 0.10
C LEU A 160 -12.48 7.88 0.60
N ILE A 161 -12.88 9.06 0.13
CA ILE A 161 -14.18 9.65 0.47
C ILE A 161 -15.32 8.80 -0.09
N ILE A 162 -15.22 8.36 -1.35
CA ILE A 162 -16.21 7.48 -1.98
C ILE A 162 -16.29 6.15 -1.22
N LEU A 163 -15.15 5.55 -0.90
CA LEU A 163 -15.08 4.32 -0.12
C LEU A 163 -15.72 4.50 1.26
N MET A 164 -15.39 5.58 1.98
CA MET A 164 -15.97 5.90 3.29
C MET A 164 -17.49 6.11 3.20
N HIS A 165 -17.98 6.67 2.10
CA HIS A 165 -19.41 6.84 1.86
C HIS A 165 -20.13 5.49 1.71
N PHE A 166 -19.61 4.59 0.87
CA PHE A 166 -20.17 3.23 0.70
C PHE A 166 -20.08 2.40 1.99
N PHE A 167 -19.04 2.61 2.80
CA PHE A 167 -18.88 1.89 4.05
C PHE A 167 -19.89 2.28 5.14
N ARG A 168 -20.69 3.35 4.96
CA ARG A 168 -21.69 3.77 5.97
C ARG A 168 -22.73 2.69 6.26
N ASP A 169 -23.13 1.95 5.25
CA ASP A 169 -24.17 0.94 5.37
C ASP A 169 -23.61 -0.43 5.82
N SER A 170 -22.30 -0.49 6.11
CA SER A 170 -21.55 -1.70 6.54
C SER A 170 -21.67 -2.92 5.61
N ILE A 171 -22.19 -2.71 4.40
CA ILE A 171 -22.40 -3.73 3.37
C ILE A 171 -21.93 -3.12 2.05
N ILE A 172 -21.03 -3.80 1.33
CA ILE A 172 -20.56 -3.36 0.02
C ILE A 172 -21.28 -4.15 -1.08
N TYR A 173 -22.04 -3.44 -1.92
CA TYR A 173 -22.69 -4.03 -3.09
C TYR A 173 -21.71 -4.17 -4.27
N TRP A 174 -21.97 -5.13 -5.15
CA TRP A 174 -21.11 -5.38 -6.32
C TRP A 174 -20.98 -4.16 -7.25
N TRP A 175 -22.02 -3.33 -7.35
CA TRP A 175 -21.96 -2.09 -8.15
C TRP A 175 -21.09 -1.02 -7.49
N GLU A 176 -20.99 -0.96 -6.17
CA GLU A 176 -20.11 -0.04 -5.44
C GLU A 176 -18.64 -0.42 -5.68
N ALA A 177 -18.34 -1.72 -5.64
CA ALA A 177 -17.04 -2.25 -6.04
C ALA A 177 -16.73 -1.94 -7.51
N LEU A 178 -17.71 -2.05 -8.41
CA LEU A 178 -17.56 -1.67 -9.81
C LEU A 178 -17.30 -0.18 -9.98
N VAL A 179 -17.97 0.69 -9.22
CA VAL A 179 -17.72 2.15 -9.23
C VAL A 179 -16.30 2.45 -8.79
N LEU A 180 -15.81 1.84 -7.70
CA LEU A 180 -14.42 2.00 -7.25
C LEU A 180 -13.42 1.53 -8.31
N LEU A 181 -13.69 0.41 -8.97
CA LEU A 181 -12.89 -0.10 -10.08
C LEU A 181 -12.88 0.85 -11.29
N LEU A 182 -14.04 1.44 -11.63
CA LEU A 182 -14.15 2.43 -12.70
C LEU A 182 -13.42 3.73 -12.35
N CYS A 183 -13.46 4.18 -11.09
CA CYS A 183 -12.67 5.30 -10.61
C CYS A 183 -11.17 5.04 -10.80
N TYR A 184 -10.69 3.83 -10.45
CA TYR A 184 -9.31 3.43 -10.70
C TYR A 184 -8.96 3.41 -12.20
N ALA A 185 -9.81 2.81 -13.04
CA ALA A 185 -9.61 2.81 -14.49
C ALA A 185 -9.60 4.23 -15.08
N SER A 186 -10.43 5.12 -14.55
CA SER A 186 -10.45 6.54 -14.95
C SER A 186 -9.16 7.25 -14.57
N TYR A 187 -8.58 6.95 -13.40
CA TYR A 187 -7.28 7.48 -12.98
C TYR A 187 -6.14 6.99 -13.89
N VAL A 188 -6.08 5.70 -14.19
CA VAL A 188 -5.08 5.15 -15.13
C VAL A 188 -5.23 5.76 -16.52
N THR A 189 -6.46 5.96 -16.98
CA THR A 189 -6.73 6.62 -18.28
C THR A 189 -6.31 8.09 -18.26
N PHE A 190 -6.58 8.80 -17.15
CA PHE A 190 -6.16 10.19 -16.95
C PHE A 190 -4.62 10.32 -16.98
N MET A 191 -3.90 9.33 -16.44
CA MET A 191 -2.44 9.30 -16.45
C MET A 191 -1.85 9.27 -17.86
N LYS A 192 -2.53 8.68 -18.84
CA LYS A 192 -2.13 8.75 -20.25
C LYS A 192 -2.10 10.18 -20.79
N PHE A 193 -2.95 11.06 -20.28
CA PHE A 193 -3.03 12.47 -20.69
C PHE A 193 -2.25 13.40 -19.75
N ASN A 194 -1.49 12.86 -18.78
CA ASN A 194 -0.83 13.64 -17.74
C ASN A 194 0.03 14.77 -18.31
N GLU A 195 0.81 14.52 -19.37
CA GLU A 195 1.68 15.54 -19.96
C GLU A 195 0.90 16.75 -20.49
N GLY A 196 -0.26 16.52 -21.10
CA GLY A 196 -1.11 17.59 -21.62
C GLY A 196 -1.70 18.44 -20.51
N VAL A 197 -2.14 17.78 -19.44
CA VAL A 197 -2.70 18.43 -18.25
C VAL A 197 -1.62 19.24 -17.52
N GLU A 198 -0.42 18.68 -17.38
CA GLU A 198 0.72 19.36 -16.75
C GLU A 198 1.13 20.62 -17.53
N LYS A 199 1.23 20.54 -18.86
CA LYS A 199 1.54 21.70 -19.72
C LYS A 199 0.46 22.78 -19.59
N MET A 200 -0.81 22.40 -19.54
CA MET A 200 -1.94 23.33 -19.35
C MET A 200 -1.90 24.01 -17.97
N LEU A 201 -1.67 23.27 -16.89
CA LEU A 201 -1.61 23.82 -15.55
C LEU A 201 -0.39 24.70 -15.32
N LYS A 202 0.79 24.31 -15.81
CA LYS A 202 1.97 25.17 -15.78
C LYS A 202 1.72 26.48 -16.54
N LYS A 203 0.97 26.43 -17.65
CA LYS A 203 0.56 27.65 -18.38
C LYS A 203 -0.41 28.51 -17.57
N LEU A 204 -1.39 27.93 -16.87
CA LEU A 204 -2.34 28.65 -16.02
C LEU A 204 -1.66 29.28 -14.78
N LEU A 205 -0.79 28.52 -14.10
CA LEU A 205 -0.02 28.99 -12.94
C LEU A 205 0.97 30.08 -13.31
N ASN A 206 1.70 29.93 -14.43
CA ASN A 206 2.60 30.97 -14.91
C ASN A 206 1.85 32.22 -15.38
N ARG A 207 0.62 32.10 -15.91
CA ARG A 207 -0.22 33.26 -16.22
C ARG A 207 -0.51 34.11 -14.99
N ASN A 208 -0.58 33.50 -13.80
CA ASN A 208 -0.83 34.19 -12.54
C ASN A 208 0.45 34.68 -11.83
N LYS A 209 1.65 34.24 -12.26
CA LYS A 209 2.94 34.67 -11.69
C LYS A 209 3.49 35.95 -12.34
N VAL A 210 2.98 36.34 -13.51
CA VAL A 210 3.43 37.52 -14.28
C VAL A 210 2.94 38.87 -13.70
N THR A 211 2.11 38.89 -12.66
CA THR A 211 1.65 40.14 -12.01
C THR A 211 2.52 40.63 -10.83
N ARG A 212 3.71 40.06 -10.60
CA ARG A 212 4.59 40.47 -9.47
C ARG A 212 6.05 40.79 -9.81
N VAL A 213 6.32 41.32 -11.00
CA VAL A 213 7.58 42.04 -11.28
C VAL A 213 7.25 43.31 -12.05
N GLY A 214 7.09 44.42 -11.33
CA GLY A 214 6.91 45.74 -11.91
C GLY A 214 6.71 46.80 -10.84
N SER A 215 7.66 47.73 -10.75
CA SER A 215 7.64 49.00 -9.99
C SER A 215 8.10 49.01 -8.54
N THR A 216 9.39 48.74 -8.32
CA THR A 216 10.33 49.46 -7.42
C THR A 216 11.70 48.84 -7.70
N ASP A 217 12.77 49.50 -8.14
CA ASP A 217 13.23 50.87 -7.97
C ASP A 217 14.00 51.32 -9.21
N HIS A 218 13.46 52.30 -9.93
CA HIS A 218 14.14 53.03 -10.99
C HIS A 218 14.44 54.46 -10.49
N LEU A 219 15.16 54.60 -9.36
CA LEU A 219 15.57 55.90 -8.85
C LEU A 219 16.92 55.82 -8.12
N MET A 220 18.02 55.86 -8.88
CA MET A 220 19.23 56.56 -8.44
C MET A 220 19.83 57.29 -9.64
N PRO A 221 19.92 58.64 -9.62
CA PRO A 221 20.66 59.37 -10.62
C PRO A 221 22.17 59.19 -10.38
N HIS A 222 22.90 58.88 -11.44
CA HIS A 222 24.36 59.01 -11.46
C HIS A 222 24.75 60.46 -11.18
N TYR A 223 25.59 60.69 -10.17
CA TYR A 223 26.37 61.91 -10.03
C TYR A 223 27.86 61.59 -10.24
N LYS A 224 28.54 62.49 -10.95
CA LYS A 224 29.93 62.42 -11.40
C LYS A 224 30.93 62.36 -10.24
#